data_AF-A0A8H6M5E5-F1
#
_entry.id   AF-A0A8H6M5E5-F1
#
_cell.length_a   1.000
_cell.length_b   1.000
_cell.length_c   1.000
_cell.angle_alpha   90.00
_cell.angle_beta   90.00
_cell.angle_gamma   90.00
#
_symmetry.space_group_name_H-M   'P 1'
#
loop_
_entity.id
_entity.type
_entity.pdbx_description
1 polymer ?
#
loop_
_entity_poly.entity_id
_entity_poly.type
_entity_poly.pdbx_seq_one_letter_code
_entity_poly.pdbx_strand_id
1 'polypeptide(L)'
;MDPEETEIQTSTSLSGPWPVYIVNSFNYALQPSLSHDPSALAGPYIRLLYYLFGLSGPFQISLRFPPPFGGASTNPSPLMCIVTVNEIYPVFFLHLHPFSASFTLESARHAADAHMRDTFRDLRHNVIYPRLPAICAFGTKLAFYEYTFESNALYPPAISEDPVILNDVAPVERWRCDLLQEAGVARVRQIVKDIKEMEQERISSN
;
A
#
# COMPACT_ATOMS: atom_id res chain seq x y z
N MET A 1 -17.37 -45.61 12.75
CA MET A 1 -16.33 -45.26 11.75
C MET A 1 -16.60 -43.82 11.42
N ASP A 2 -16.11 -42.94 12.28
CA ASP A 2 -16.23 -41.48 12.12
C ASP A 2 -14.92 -40.97 11.53
N PRO A 3 -14.94 -40.15 10.48
CA PRO A 3 -13.72 -39.52 10.00
C PRO A 3 -13.37 -38.35 10.91
N GLU A 4 -12.16 -38.43 11.47
CA GLU A 4 -11.48 -37.39 12.21
C GLU A 4 -11.27 -36.17 11.28
N GLU A 5 -12.08 -35.13 11.45
CA GLU A 5 -11.83 -33.83 10.82
C GLU A 5 -10.56 -33.24 11.43
N THR A 6 -9.47 -33.35 10.66
CA THR A 6 -8.18 -32.76 11.02
C THR A 6 -8.27 -31.26 10.79
N GLU A 7 -8.54 -30.53 11.87
CA GLU A 7 -8.52 -29.07 11.89
C GLU A 7 -7.07 -28.59 11.68
N ILE A 8 -6.74 -28.19 10.45
CA ILE A 8 -5.43 -27.61 10.13
C ILE A 8 -5.40 -26.19 10.70
N GLN A 9 -5.00 -26.05 11.96
CA GLN A 9 -4.63 -24.78 12.55
C GLN A 9 -3.29 -24.31 11.98
N THR A 10 -3.32 -23.60 10.84
CA THR A 10 -2.17 -22.83 10.34
C THR A 10 -2.01 -21.54 11.14
N SER A 11 -1.57 -21.67 12.39
CA SER A 11 -0.99 -20.55 13.14
C SER A 11 0.37 -20.20 12.53
N THR A 12 0.33 -19.43 11.44
CA THR A 12 1.54 -18.98 10.76
C THR A 12 2.17 -17.89 11.62
N SER A 13 3.18 -18.26 12.41
CA SER A 13 3.99 -17.27 13.12
C SER A 13 4.57 -16.26 12.12
N LEU A 14 4.25 -14.98 12.30
CA LEU A 14 4.62 -13.88 11.39
C LEU A 14 6.08 -13.43 11.55
N SER A 15 7.00 -14.31 11.95
CA SER A 15 8.43 -14.02 12.10
C SER A 15 9.25 -14.72 11.01
N GLY A 16 9.94 -13.96 10.16
CA GLY A 16 10.77 -14.49 9.05
C GLY A 16 10.55 -13.76 7.73
N PRO A 17 11.26 -14.12 6.64
CA PRO A 17 11.03 -13.55 5.31
C PRO A 17 9.59 -13.80 4.82
N TRP A 18 9.20 -13.18 3.71
CA TRP A 18 7.92 -13.54 3.06
C TRP A 18 7.91 -15.02 2.69
N PRO A 19 6.74 -15.69 2.69
CA PRO A 19 6.61 -17.02 2.12
C PRO A 19 7.16 -17.08 0.70
N VAL A 20 7.80 -18.19 0.33
CA VAL A 20 8.47 -18.35 -0.97
C VAL A 20 7.54 -18.06 -2.15
N TYR A 21 6.26 -18.44 -2.05
CA TYR A 21 5.28 -18.17 -3.12
C TYR A 21 4.94 -16.68 -3.31
N ILE A 22 5.08 -15.85 -2.26
CA ILE A 22 4.97 -14.39 -2.36
C ILE A 22 6.21 -13.85 -3.05
N VAL A 23 7.40 -14.21 -2.58
CA VAL A 23 8.69 -13.78 -3.16
C VAL A 23 8.75 -14.13 -4.65
N ASN A 24 8.40 -15.36 -5.02
CA ASN A 24 8.38 -15.82 -6.41
C ASN A 24 7.41 -15.01 -7.27
N SER A 25 6.25 -14.61 -6.73
CA SER A 25 5.30 -13.79 -7.49
C SER A 25 5.85 -12.40 -7.81
N PHE A 26 6.54 -11.76 -6.87
CA PHE A 26 7.23 -10.49 -7.13
C PHE A 26 8.39 -10.68 -8.11
N ASN A 27 9.24 -11.68 -7.92
CA ASN A 27 10.37 -11.94 -8.82
C ASN A 27 9.91 -12.20 -10.27
N TYR A 28 8.78 -12.86 -10.46
CA TYR A 28 8.19 -13.06 -11.79
C TYR A 28 7.68 -11.74 -12.39
N ALA A 29 6.94 -10.94 -11.63
CA ALA A 29 6.41 -9.66 -12.10
C ALA A 29 7.50 -8.60 -12.39
N LEU A 30 8.65 -8.71 -11.72
CA LEU A 30 9.80 -7.82 -11.91
C LEU A 30 10.69 -8.21 -13.11
N GLN A 31 10.36 -9.28 -13.84
CA GLN A 31 11.12 -9.63 -15.03
C GLN A 31 11.11 -8.48 -16.05
N PRO A 32 12.22 -8.22 -16.76
CA PRO A 32 12.31 -7.09 -17.69
C PRO A 32 11.19 -7.05 -18.74
N SER A 33 10.76 -8.23 -19.22
CA SER A 33 9.65 -8.39 -20.17
C SER A 33 8.30 -7.88 -19.68
N LEU A 34 8.10 -7.78 -18.36
CA LEU A 34 6.85 -7.33 -17.71
C LEU A 34 7.01 -5.98 -16.99
N SER A 35 8.22 -5.44 -16.90
CA SER A 35 8.57 -4.26 -16.10
C SER A 35 7.88 -2.94 -16.53
N HIS A 36 7.29 -2.90 -17.73
CA HIS A 36 6.55 -1.76 -18.26
C HIS A 36 5.05 -1.81 -17.95
N ASP A 37 4.52 -2.96 -17.52
CA ASP A 37 3.10 -3.12 -17.22
C ASP A 37 2.86 -2.97 -15.70
N PRO A 38 2.29 -1.85 -15.22
CA PRO A 38 2.00 -1.67 -13.80
C PRO A 38 0.98 -2.71 -13.28
N SER A 39 0.16 -3.31 -14.15
CA SER A 39 -0.78 -4.35 -13.77
C SER A 39 -0.10 -5.67 -13.44
N ALA A 40 1.13 -5.90 -13.92
CA ALA A 40 1.91 -7.11 -13.61
C ALA A 40 2.20 -7.23 -12.11
N LEU A 41 2.32 -6.10 -11.40
CA LEU A 41 2.54 -6.05 -9.96
C LEU A 41 1.25 -6.08 -9.15
N ALA A 42 0.08 -5.85 -9.76
CA ALA A 42 -1.20 -5.92 -9.07
C ALA A 42 -1.41 -7.29 -8.42
N GLY A 43 -1.17 -8.37 -9.16
CA GLY A 43 -1.31 -9.75 -8.68
C GLY A 43 -0.46 -10.05 -7.42
N PRO A 44 0.87 -9.84 -7.46
CA PRO A 44 1.75 -10.00 -6.29
C PRO A 44 1.32 -9.18 -5.07
N TYR A 45 0.94 -7.90 -5.25
CA TYR A 45 0.49 -7.06 -4.14
C TYR A 45 -0.85 -7.52 -3.56
N ILE A 46 -1.83 -7.88 -4.39
CA ILE A 46 -3.11 -8.44 -3.92
C ILE A 46 -2.88 -9.72 -3.12
N ARG A 47 -2.01 -10.61 -3.64
CA ARG A 47 -1.66 -11.85 -2.95
C ARG A 47 -1.01 -11.57 -1.59
N LEU A 48 -0.12 -10.59 -1.51
CA LEU A 48 0.50 -10.16 -0.26
C LEU A 48 -0.55 -9.59 0.72
N LEU A 49 -1.47 -8.75 0.25
CA LEU A 49 -2.53 -8.19 1.10
C LEU A 49 -3.44 -9.28 1.66
N TYR A 50 -3.85 -10.27 0.84
CA TYR A 50 -4.62 -11.41 1.35
C TYR A 50 -3.85 -12.26 2.35
N TYR A 51 -2.54 -12.46 2.14
CA TYR A 51 -1.69 -13.13 3.12
C TYR A 51 -1.63 -12.36 4.46
N LEU A 52 -1.58 -11.03 4.41
CA LEU A 52 -1.42 -10.16 5.57
C LEU A 52 -2.72 -9.96 6.37
N PHE A 53 -3.82 -9.66 5.68
CA PHE A 53 -5.11 -9.38 6.30
C PHE A 53 -5.93 -10.65 6.56
N GLY A 54 -5.67 -11.73 5.82
CA GLY A 54 -6.46 -12.95 5.85
C GLY A 54 -7.61 -12.91 4.84
N LEU A 55 -8.21 -14.07 4.61
CA LEU A 55 -9.46 -14.22 3.84
C LEU A 55 -10.70 -14.23 4.75
N SER A 56 -10.49 -14.50 6.03
CA SER A 56 -11.52 -14.45 7.07
C SER A 56 -11.37 -13.19 7.89
N GLY A 57 -12.49 -12.64 8.35
CA GLY A 57 -12.53 -11.46 9.21
C GLY A 57 -13.18 -10.24 8.56
N PRO A 58 -13.09 -9.07 9.21
CA PRO A 58 -13.84 -7.88 8.81
C PRO A 58 -13.20 -7.09 7.65
N PHE A 59 -12.01 -7.50 7.20
CA PHE A 59 -11.25 -6.77 6.19
C PHE A 59 -11.63 -7.19 4.77
N GLN A 60 -11.91 -6.20 3.93
CA GLN A 60 -12.14 -6.39 2.50
C GLN A 60 -11.06 -5.69 1.69
N ILE A 61 -10.45 -6.41 0.74
CA ILE A 61 -9.47 -5.86 -0.19
C ILE A 61 -10.16 -5.61 -1.53
N SER A 62 -10.05 -4.39 -2.07
CA SER A 62 -10.64 -4.02 -3.35
C SER A 62 -9.63 -3.30 -4.24
N LEU A 63 -9.64 -3.62 -5.52
CA LEU A 63 -8.91 -2.88 -6.55
C LEU A 63 -9.78 -1.73 -7.05
N ARG A 64 -9.20 -0.53 -7.10
CA ARG A 64 -9.78 0.64 -7.73
C ARG A 64 -8.93 1.01 -8.93
N PHE A 65 -9.53 0.86 -10.11
CA PHE A 65 -8.93 1.31 -11.35
C PHE A 65 -9.19 2.80 -11.52
N PRO A 66 -8.21 3.55 -12.01
CA PRO A 66 -8.48 4.93 -12.39
C PRO A 66 -9.55 4.96 -13.49
N PRO A 67 -10.42 5.97 -13.48
CA PRO A 67 -11.46 6.08 -14.49
C PRO A 67 -10.82 6.16 -15.89
N PRO A 68 -11.35 5.44 -16.90
CA PRO A 68 -10.73 5.33 -18.22
C PRO A 68 -10.65 6.65 -19.00
N PHE A 69 -11.22 7.75 -18.50
CA PHE A 69 -11.35 9.03 -19.21
C PHE A 69 -11.12 10.27 -18.32
N GLY A 70 -10.11 10.25 -17.44
CA GLY A 70 -9.58 11.48 -16.85
C GLY A 70 -8.77 12.24 -17.90
N GLY A 71 -9.33 13.31 -18.47
CA GLY A 71 -8.80 14.01 -19.64
C GLY A 71 -7.31 14.38 -19.55
N ALA A 72 -6.58 14.17 -20.65
CA ALA A 72 -5.25 14.70 -21.00
C ALA A 72 -4.25 15.00 -19.86
N SER A 73 -4.29 14.25 -18.76
CA SER A 73 -3.24 14.28 -17.75
C SER A 73 -2.02 13.60 -18.36
N THR A 74 -0.90 14.30 -18.39
CA THR A 74 0.39 13.74 -18.81
C THR A 74 0.90 12.65 -17.86
N ASN A 75 0.32 12.52 -16.68
CA ASN A 75 0.68 11.53 -15.68
C ASN A 75 -0.44 10.47 -15.54
N PRO A 76 -0.14 9.18 -15.76
CA PRO A 76 -1.12 8.12 -15.57
C PRO A 76 -1.48 7.99 -14.08
N SER A 77 -2.78 7.92 -13.79
CA SER A 77 -3.26 7.64 -12.45
C SER A 77 -2.79 6.25 -11.97
N PRO A 78 -2.42 6.09 -10.69
CA PRO A 78 -1.96 4.81 -10.17
C PRO A 78 -3.10 3.82 -10.06
N LEU A 79 -2.76 2.54 -10.08
CA LEU A 79 -3.68 1.50 -9.61
C LEU A 79 -3.72 1.56 -8.08
N MET A 80 -4.92 1.60 -7.51
CA MET A 80 -5.11 1.69 -6.06
C MET A 80 -5.68 0.38 -5.51
N CYS A 81 -5.02 -0.18 -4.50
CA CYS A 81 -5.60 -1.21 -3.64
C CYS A 81 -6.11 -0.53 -2.37
N ILE A 82 -7.36 -0.76 -1.98
CA ILE A 82 -7.91 -0.27 -0.72
C ILE A 82 -8.32 -1.44 0.16
N VAL A 83 -8.07 -1.31 1.46
CA VAL A 83 -8.53 -2.23 2.48
C VAL A 83 -9.55 -1.50 3.33
N THR A 84 -10.75 -2.06 3.44
CA THR A 84 -11.85 -1.49 4.21
C THR A 84 -12.33 -2.46 5.29
N VAL A 85 -12.98 -1.92 6.31
CA VAL A 85 -13.78 -2.65 7.30
C VAL A 85 -15.25 -2.30 7.09
N ASN A 86 -16.14 -3.29 7.23
CA ASN A 86 -17.57 -3.15 6.97
C ASN A 86 -17.87 -2.56 5.58
N GLU A 87 -17.04 -2.89 4.59
CA GLU A 87 -17.11 -2.46 3.19
C GLU A 87 -16.83 -0.96 2.95
N ILE A 88 -17.05 -0.09 3.93
CA ILE A 88 -17.07 1.38 3.75
C ILE A 88 -15.91 2.13 4.41
N TYR A 89 -15.34 1.60 5.50
CA TYR A 89 -14.37 2.35 6.30
C TYR A 89 -12.93 2.00 5.90
N PRO A 90 -12.17 2.91 5.25
CA PRO A 90 -10.80 2.63 4.88
C PRO A 90 -9.91 2.47 6.13
N VAL A 91 -9.14 1.38 6.15
CA VAL A 91 -8.11 1.13 7.17
C VAL A 91 -6.70 1.18 6.61
N PHE A 92 -6.57 1.01 5.29
CA PHE A 92 -5.29 1.06 4.59
C PHE A 92 -5.52 1.23 3.10
N PHE A 93 -4.58 1.87 2.40
CA PHE A 93 -4.54 1.82 0.95
C PHE A 93 -3.12 1.81 0.41
N LEU A 94 -2.98 1.34 -0.82
CA LEU A 94 -1.71 1.20 -1.50
C LEU A 94 -1.83 1.68 -2.95
N HIS A 95 -0.93 2.54 -3.38
CA HIS A 95 -0.78 2.97 -4.77
C HIS A 95 0.33 2.20 -5.46
N LEU A 96 0.02 1.66 -6.64
CA LEU A 96 0.97 1.01 -7.54
C LEU A 96 1.27 1.91 -8.71
N HIS A 97 2.51 2.37 -8.78
CA HIS A 97 3.05 3.12 -9.88
C HIS A 97 3.93 2.25 -10.79
N PRO A 98 3.97 2.52 -12.11
CA PRO A 98 4.88 1.83 -13.04
C PRO A 98 6.35 1.96 -12.60
N PHE A 99 7.10 0.86 -12.60
CA PHE A 99 8.47 0.81 -12.03
C PHE A 99 9.57 1.28 -13.00
N SER A 100 9.56 0.81 -14.24
CA SER A 100 10.73 0.83 -15.17
C SER A 100 11.49 2.15 -15.28
N ALA A 101 11.00 3.12 -16.06
CA ALA A 101 11.67 4.41 -16.27
C ALA A 101 11.24 5.46 -15.24
N SER A 102 9.99 5.36 -14.78
CA SER A 102 9.34 6.41 -13.99
C SER A 102 10.00 6.62 -12.64
N PHE A 103 10.46 5.58 -11.93
CA PHE A 103 11.02 5.78 -10.59
C PHE A 103 12.23 6.72 -10.56
N THR A 104 13.08 6.68 -11.60
CA THR A 104 14.26 7.54 -11.70
C THR A 104 13.92 9.01 -11.99
N LEU A 105 12.74 9.27 -12.55
CA LEU A 105 12.27 10.61 -12.89
C LEU A 105 11.73 11.32 -11.65
N GLU A 106 12.27 12.50 -11.33
CA GLU A 106 11.76 13.39 -10.27
C GLU A 106 10.28 13.73 -10.48
N SER A 107 9.88 14.01 -11.72
CA SER A 107 8.48 14.32 -12.08
C SER A 107 7.51 13.21 -11.73
N ALA A 108 7.91 11.94 -11.89
CA ALA A 108 7.05 10.81 -11.57
C ALA A 108 6.93 10.60 -10.05
N ARG A 109 8.02 10.81 -9.29
CA ARG A 109 7.98 10.78 -7.82
C ARG A 109 7.13 11.92 -7.26
N HIS A 110 7.24 13.11 -7.85
CA HIS A 110 6.38 14.24 -7.52
C HIS A 110 4.91 13.90 -7.77
N ALA A 111 4.56 13.41 -8.97
CA ALA A 111 3.19 13.00 -9.28
C ALA A 111 2.66 11.91 -8.33
N ALA A 112 3.51 10.96 -7.92
CA ALA A 112 3.15 9.92 -6.97
C ALA A 112 2.85 10.48 -5.56
N ASP A 113 3.66 11.42 -5.05
CA ASP A 113 3.37 12.10 -3.79
C ASP A 113 2.06 12.90 -3.87
N ALA A 114 1.84 13.64 -4.97
CA ALA A 114 0.61 14.38 -5.20
C ALA A 114 -0.62 13.46 -5.15
N HIS A 115 -0.60 12.35 -5.89
CA HIS A 115 -1.70 11.37 -5.89
C HIS A 115 -1.97 10.77 -4.51
N MET A 116 -0.93 10.47 -3.72
CA MET A 116 -1.11 10.00 -2.33
C MET A 116 -1.83 11.05 -1.49
N ARG A 117 -1.40 12.31 -1.56
CA ARG A 117 -2.00 13.43 -0.80
C ARG A 117 -3.45 13.67 -1.20
N ASP A 118 -3.74 13.66 -2.50
CA ASP A 118 -5.11 13.79 -3.02
C ASP A 118 -6.00 12.68 -2.48
N THR A 119 -5.52 11.44 -2.51
CA THR A 119 -6.26 10.28 -1.99
C THR A 119 -6.54 10.40 -0.49
N PHE A 120 -5.60 10.90 0.30
CA PHE A 120 -5.86 11.21 1.71
C PHE A 120 -6.95 12.28 1.89
N ARG A 121 -6.95 13.35 1.07
CA ARG A 121 -7.99 14.39 1.14
C ARG A 121 -9.37 13.84 0.80
N ASP A 122 -9.44 12.91 -0.16
CA ASP A 122 -10.70 12.28 -0.57
C ASP A 122 -11.20 11.28 0.47
N LEU A 123 -10.31 10.53 1.12
CA LEU A 123 -10.67 9.47 2.07
C LEU A 123 -10.90 9.96 3.50
N ARG A 124 -10.28 11.07 3.94
CA ARG A 124 -10.25 11.47 5.36
C ARG A 124 -11.62 11.60 6.01
N HIS A 125 -12.67 11.93 5.24
CA HIS A 125 -14.03 12.08 5.74
C HIS A 125 -14.69 10.74 6.11
N ASN A 126 -14.14 9.62 5.65
CA ASN A 126 -14.63 8.27 5.94
C ASN A 126 -13.73 7.52 6.94
N VAL A 127 -12.70 8.17 7.47
CA VAL A 127 -11.78 7.55 8.44
C VAL A 127 -12.40 7.56 9.83
N ILE A 128 -12.59 6.37 10.41
CA ILE A 128 -13.12 6.19 11.77
C ILE A 128 -12.05 5.76 12.78
N TYR A 129 -10.81 5.60 12.33
CA TYR A 129 -9.67 5.20 13.16
C TYR A 129 -8.76 6.41 13.45
N PRO A 130 -7.99 6.39 14.56
CA PRO A 130 -7.07 7.48 14.88
C PRO A 130 -6.02 7.74 13.79
N ARG A 131 -5.69 6.71 12.99
CA ARG A 131 -4.69 6.79 11.92
C ARG A 131 -5.15 6.05 10.67
N LEU A 132 -4.77 6.55 9.50
CA LEU A 132 -4.89 5.87 8.21
C LEU A 132 -3.48 5.70 7.60
N PRO A 133 -2.86 4.53 7.72
CA PRO A 133 -1.60 4.22 7.04
C PRO A 133 -1.83 3.96 5.55
N ALA A 134 -0.84 4.28 4.74
CA ALA A 134 -0.84 3.98 3.31
C ALA A 134 0.57 3.77 2.75
N ILE A 135 0.66 3.11 1.59
CA ILE A 135 1.92 2.83 0.90
C ILE A 135 1.86 3.32 -0.54
N CYS A 136 2.89 4.03 -0.97
CA CYS A 136 3.15 4.27 -2.38
C CYS A 136 4.28 3.36 -2.84
N ALA A 137 4.04 2.58 -3.89
CA ALA A 137 5.00 1.62 -4.40
C ALA A 137 5.40 1.93 -5.85
N PHE A 138 6.71 1.95 -6.09
CA PHE A 138 7.33 1.80 -7.40
C PHE A 138 7.99 0.43 -7.43
N GLY A 139 7.39 -0.55 -8.11
CA GLY A 139 7.92 -1.90 -8.03
C GLY A 139 7.82 -2.44 -6.60
N THR A 140 8.97 -2.81 -6.03
CA THR A 140 9.10 -3.18 -4.60
C THR A 140 9.62 -2.04 -3.73
N LYS A 141 9.95 -0.88 -4.30
CA LYS A 141 10.38 0.31 -3.55
C LYS A 141 9.19 1.02 -2.95
N LEU A 142 9.20 1.19 -1.62
CA LEU A 142 8.06 1.64 -0.83
C LEU A 142 8.34 2.97 -0.16
N ALA A 143 7.40 3.90 -0.33
CA ALA A 143 7.21 5.05 0.54
C ALA A 143 5.99 4.82 1.43
N PHE A 144 6.11 5.25 2.69
CA PHE A 144 5.08 5.06 3.71
C PHE A 144 4.49 6.40 4.09
N TYR A 145 3.16 6.44 4.13
CA TYR A 145 2.39 7.60 4.50
C TYR A 145 1.48 7.26 5.67
N GLU A 146 1.16 8.24 6.50
CA GLU A 146 0.23 8.08 7.61
C GLU A 146 -0.52 9.38 7.83
N TYR A 147 -1.85 9.32 7.74
CA TYR A 147 -2.72 10.40 8.18
C TYR A 147 -3.12 10.17 9.63
N THR A 148 -3.01 11.21 10.47
CA THR A 148 -3.46 11.21 11.86
C THR A 148 -4.72 12.05 11.97
N PHE A 149 -5.81 11.45 12.46
CA PHE A 149 -7.13 12.08 12.51
C PHE A 149 -7.16 13.28 13.46
N GLU A 150 -6.64 13.14 14.67
CA GLU A 150 -6.69 14.18 15.71
C GLU A 150 -6.01 15.48 15.28
N SER A 151 -4.82 15.39 14.69
CA SER A 151 -4.05 16.54 14.24
C SER A 151 -4.36 16.97 12.81
N ASN A 152 -5.17 16.19 12.08
CA ASN A 152 -5.39 16.34 10.63
C ASN A 152 -4.06 16.46 9.86
N ALA A 153 -3.02 15.74 10.33
CA ALA A 153 -1.67 15.80 9.80
C ALA A 153 -1.37 14.59 8.92
N LEU A 154 -0.57 14.81 7.87
CA LEU A 154 -0.10 13.76 6.97
C LEU A 154 1.43 13.68 7.03
N TYR A 155 1.92 12.51 7.40
CA TYR A 155 3.33 12.15 7.30
C TYR A 155 3.59 11.34 6.02
N PRO A 156 4.74 11.52 5.35
CA PRO A 156 5.69 12.61 5.53
C PRO A 156 5.12 13.98 5.12
N PRO A 157 5.63 15.08 5.71
CA PRO A 157 5.24 16.44 5.32
C PRO A 157 5.42 16.69 3.82
N ALA A 158 4.60 17.58 3.27
CA ALA A 158 4.81 18.07 1.92
C ALA A 158 6.08 18.92 1.88
N ILE A 159 6.87 18.76 0.82
CA ILE A 159 7.96 19.68 0.51
C ILE A 159 7.40 20.67 -0.50
N SER A 160 7.45 21.95 -0.19
CA SER A 160 6.96 22.99 -1.09
C SER A 160 7.87 23.12 -2.31
N GLU A 161 7.26 23.26 -3.48
CA GLU A 161 7.97 23.72 -4.68
C GLU A 161 8.55 25.12 -4.43
N ASP A 162 9.82 25.31 -4.75
CA ASP A 162 10.44 26.62 -4.74
C ASP A 162 10.02 27.37 -6.02
N PRO A 163 9.56 28.63 -5.91
CA PRO A 163 9.05 29.38 -7.06
C PRO A 163 10.12 29.77 -8.08
N VAL A 164 11.42 29.63 -7.75
CA VAL A 164 12.55 30.05 -8.58
C VAL A 164 13.52 28.90 -8.86
N ILE A 165 13.65 27.96 -7.92
CA ILE A 165 14.60 26.86 -7.96
C ILE A 165 13.86 25.56 -8.28
N LEU A 166 14.37 24.77 -9.22
CA LEU A 166 13.89 23.41 -9.42
C LEU A 166 14.41 22.52 -8.28
N ASN A 167 13.62 22.40 -7.20
CA ASN A 167 13.93 21.56 -6.04
C ASN A 167 13.20 20.21 -6.10
N ASP A 168 13.80 19.16 -5.53
CA ASP A 168 13.15 17.85 -5.42
C ASP A 168 12.12 17.85 -4.29
N VAL A 169 10.84 17.94 -4.66
CA VAL A 169 9.70 17.91 -3.73
C VAL A 169 9.33 16.50 -3.27
N ALA A 170 9.87 15.46 -3.92
CA ALA A 170 9.59 14.06 -3.64
C ALA A 170 10.90 13.24 -3.72
N PRO A 171 11.81 13.43 -2.75
CA PRO A 171 13.15 12.86 -2.76
C PRO A 171 13.10 11.33 -2.85
N VAL A 172 14.04 10.76 -3.61
CA VAL A 172 14.13 9.32 -3.86
C VAL A 172 14.26 8.50 -2.56
N GLU A 173 14.86 9.09 -1.53
CA GLU A 173 15.04 8.52 -0.20
C GLU A 173 13.71 8.16 0.46
N ARG A 174 12.60 8.79 0.06
CA ARG A 174 11.27 8.47 0.55
C ARG A 174 10.86 7.03 0.17
N TRP A 175 11.37 6.51 -0.94
CA TRP A 175 11.17 5.13 -1.42
C TRP A 175 12.35 4.19 -1.15
N ARG A 176 13.25 4.54 -0.21
CA ARG A 176 14.45 3.73 0.07
C ARG A 176 14.17 2.30 0.56
N CYS A 177 12.98 2.07 1.09
CA CYS A 177 12.59 0.79 1.66
C CYS A 177 12.22 -0.19 0.55
N ASP A 178 12.72 -1.42 0.61
CA ASP A 178 12.40 -2.46 -0.37
C ASP A 178 11.58 -3.57 0.29
N LEU A 179 10.42 -3.86 -0.29
CA LEU A 179 9.48 -4.87 0.19
C LEU A 179 10.11 -6.25 0.34
N LEU A 180 11.08 -6.62 -0.49
CA LEU A 180 11.71 -7.93 -0.47
C LEU A 180 12.92 -8.01 0.47
N GLN A 181 13.28 -6.90 1.11
CA GLN A 181 14.35 -6.84 2.12
C GLN A 181 13.76 -6.88 3.53
N GLU A 182 14.56 -7.30 4.50
CA GLU A 182 14.14 -7.50 5.89
C GLU A 182 13.45 -6.27 6.50
N ALA A 183 14.01 -5.07 6.29
CA ALA A 183 13.44 -3.83 6.78
C ALA A 183 12.05 -3.52 6.17
N GLY A 184 11.83 -3.85 4.90
CA GLY A 184 10.54 -3.68 4.25
C GLY A 184 9.51 -4.69 4.73
N VAL A 185 9.92 -5.95 4.90
CA VAL A 185 9.08 -7.01 5.48
C VAL A 185 8.58 -6.59 6.86
N ALA A 186 9.52 -6.21 7.74
CA ALA A 186 9.21 -5.81 9.10
C ALA A 186 8.25 -4.62 9.14
N ARG A 187 8.52 -3.59 8.33
CA ARG A 187 7.71 -2.36 8.34
C ARG A 187 6.29 -2.59 7.82
N VAL A 188 6.11 -3.36 6.74
CA VAL A 188 4.78 -3.69 6.22
C VAL A 188 3.99 -4.54 7.21
N ARG A 189 4.63 -5.53 7.85
CA ARG A 189 3.97 -6.34 8.90
C ARG A 189 3.57 -5.51 10.10
N GLN A 190 4.41 -4.56 10.54
CA GLN A 190 4.08 -3.69 11.65
C GLN A 190 2.83 -2.84 11.34
N ILE A 191 2.74 -2.26 10.14
CA ILE A 191 1.53 -1.52 9.72
C ILE A 191 0.28 -2.39 9.82
N VAL A 192 0.33 -3.62 9.29
CA VAL A 192 -0.82 -4.53 9.33
C VAL A 192 -1.17 -4.94 10.76
N LYS A 193 -0.17 -5.18 11.60
CA LYS A 193 -0.35 -5.46 13.02
C LYS A 193 -1.07 -4.30 13.71
N ASP A 194 -0.57 -3.08 13.54
CA ASP A 194 -1.19 -1.87 14.10
C ASP A 194 -2.66 -1.71 13.65
N ILE A 195 -2.95 -1.97 12.37
CA ILE A 195 -4.34 -1.90 11.85
C ILE A 195 -5.24 -2.93 12.53
N LYS A 196 -4.76 -4.16 12.69
CA LYS A 196 -5.51 -5.23 13.35
C LYS A 196 -5.75 -4.92 14.82
N GLU A 197 -4.78 -4.33 15.51
CA GLU A 197 -4.91 -3.87 16.89
C GLU A 197 -5.94 -2.74 17.02
N MET A 198 -5.89 -1.72 16.14
CA MET A 198 -6.88 -0.64 16.11
C MET A 198 -8.31 -1.16 15.91
N GLU A 199 -8.50 -2.16 15.04
CA GLU A 199 -9.82 -2.76 14.83
C GLU A 199 -10.29 -3.55 16.05
N GLN A 200 -9.39 -4.29 16.71
CA GLN A 200 -9.73 -5.04 17.91
C GLN A 200 -10.12 -4.11 19.08
N GLU A 201 -9.41 -3.01 19.26
CA GLU A 201 -9.71 -1.97 20.25
C GLU A 201 -11.07 -1.31 19.99
N ARG A 202 -11.37 -1.01 18.72
CA ARG A 202 -12.66 -0.45 18.30
C ARG A 202 -13.81 -1.40 18.58
N ILE A 203 -13.64 -2.70 18.32
CA ILE A 203 -14.66 -3.71 18.63
C ILE A 203 -14.87 -3.82 20.15
N SER A 204 -13.79 -3.76 20.93
CA SER A 204 -13.84 -3.93 22.39
C SER A 204 -14.40 -2.71 23.14
N SER A 205 -14.42 -1.54 22.49
CA SER A 205 -14.93 -0.29 23.05
C SER A 205 -16.39 0.00 22.67
N ASN A 206 -17.02 -0.84 21.85
CA ASN A 206 -18.44 -0.79 21.48
C ASN A 206 -19.24 -1.84 22.26
#